data_AF-A0ABC9EIA6-F1
#
_entry.id   AF-A0ABC9EIA6-F1
#
_cell.length_a   1.000
_cell.length_b   1.000
_cell.length_c   1.000
_cell.angle_alpha   90.00
_cell.angle_beta   90.00
_cell.angle_gamma   90.00
#
_symmetry.space_group_name_H-M   'P 1'
#
loop_
_entity.id
_entity.type
_entity.pdbx_description
1 polymer ?
#
loop_
_entity_poly.entity_id
_entity_poly.type
_entity_poly.pdbx_seq_one_letter_code
_entity_poly.pdbx_strand_id
1 'polypeptide(L)'
;MEQEDGSAAAVEQQACGAEEQLADDLLHHFERILHSDALIDEVGFLHPTQLCSLGCGQDGDSTSQAPEFNHRYFWCRDHKLAISSEILPELYRATHGAFFKARNAPSQATRLMSLTKALLILCPDMLTAWNSRKMVLLETYDFEKLKDELQLCALILSYSPKDESTWSHRRWVLKQVAEQQDMAELVDKESVLVKEIAETSKMNYRAWRHRCWLIPYMKRKQVLDELKKSTRWSELHVADNCCFHYRRSLLLALLDNHLENGLDSFSWESETYLLWKAMVS
;
A
#
# COMPACT_ATOMS: atom_id res chain seq x y z
N MET A 1 34.27 41.12 25.40
CA MET A 1 33.04 40.29 25.49
C MET A 1 32.66 39.72 24.12
N GLU A 2 33.63 39.55 23.19
CA GLU A 2 33.39 39.14 21.79
C GLU A 2 33.98 37.76 21.45
N GLN A 3 34.45 36.99 22.45
CA GLN A 3 35.05 35.66 22.23
C GLN A 3 34.09 34.48 22.43
N GLU A 4 32.88 34.70 22.95
CA GLU A 4 31.89 33.62 23.15
C GLU A 4 31.01 33.37 21.91
N ASP A 5 30.85 34.37 21.03
CA ASP A 5 29.93 34.31 19.88
C ASP A 5 30.44 33.40 18.74
N GLY A 6 31.77 33.38 18.51
CA GLY A 6 32.38 32.50 17.51
C GLY A 6 32.40 31.01 17.90
N SER A 7 32.32 30.69 19.19
CA SER A 7 32.27 29.31 19.69
C SER A 7 30.88 28.70 19.53
N ALA A 8 29.82 29.47 19.71
CA ALA A 8 28.45 29.00 19.55
C ALA A 8 28.13 28.67 18.08
N ALA A 9 28.52 29.55 17.15
CA ALA A 9 28.32 29.35 15.72
C ALA A 9 29.08 28.13 15.17
N ALA A 10 30.28 27.85 15.68
CA ALA A 10 31.05 26.66 15.28
C ALA A 10 30.43 25.36 15.80
N VAL A 11 29.88 25.36 17.03
CA VAL A 11 29.18 24.22 17.61
C VAL A 11 27.86 23.95 16.89
N GLU A 12 27.11 24.99 16.52
CA GLU A 12 25.88 24.86 15.71
C GLU A 12 26.15 24.33 14.30
N GLN A 13 27.20 24.79 13.63
CA GLN A 13 27.59 24.27 12.31
C GLN A 13 28.06 22.81 12.38
N GLN A 14 28.76 22.43 13.44
CA GLN A 14 29.24 21.06 13.64
C GLN A 14 28.10 20.11 14.05
N ALA A 15 27.14 20.58 14.84
CA ALA A 15 25.91 19.84 15.16
C ALA A 15 25.03 19.65 13.91
N CYS A 16 24.87 20.70 13.09
CA CYS A 16 24.13 20.65 11.82
C CYS A 16 24.76 19.64 10.85
N GLY A 17 26.09 19.63 10.71
CA GLY A 17 26.80 18.65 9.88
C GLY A 17 26.68 17.21 10.39
N ALA A 18 26.65 17.00 11.72
CA ALA A 18 26.46 15.68 12.31
C ALA A 18 25.02 15.15 12.12
N GLU A 19 24.01 16.03 12.21
CA GLU A 19 22.61 15.68 11.93
C GLU A 19 22.38 15.33 10.46
N GLU A 20 23.01 16.06 9.53
CA GLU A 20 22.91 15.77 8.10
C GLU A 20 23.58 14.43 7.75
N GLN A 21 24.75 14.14 8.32
CA GLN A 21 25.43 12.85 8.16
C GLN A 21 24.59 11.69 8.70
N LEU A 22 23.99 11.84 9.89
CA LEU A 22 23.11 10.83 10.46
C LEU A 22 21.90 10.57 9.57
N ALA A 23 21.28 11.61 9.03
CA ALA A 23 20.10 11.49 8.17
C ALA A 23 20.44 10.74 6.85
N ASP A 24 21.60 11.02 6.28
CA ASP A 24 22.10 10.30 5.10
C ASP A 24 22.42 8.83 5.42
N ASP A 25 23.05 8.54 6.57
CA ASP A 25 23.33 7.17 7.01
C ASP A 25 22.03 6.37 7.23
N LEU A 26 21.01 6.99 7.83
CA LEU A 26 19.69 6.41 8.03
C LEU A 26 19.02 6.07 6.69
N LEU A 27 19.08 6.98 5.70
CA LEU A 27 18.52 6.74 4.37
C LEU A 27 19.24 5.58 3.67
N HIS A 28 20.57 5.58 3.64
CA HIS A 28 21.35 4.49 3.03
C HIS A 28 21.03 3.15 3.67
N HIS A 29 20.87 3.13 4.99
CA HIS A 29 20.50 1.92 5.71
C HIS A 29 19.10 1.46 5.32
N PHE A 30 18.12 2.36 5.33
CA PHE A 30 16.74 2.05 4.97
C PHE A 30 16.64 1.49 3.55
N GLU A 31 17.30 2.10 2.57
CA GLU A 31 17.34 1.60 1.20
C GLU A 31 17.99 0.22 1.10
N ARG A 32 19.07 -0.03 1.87
CA ARG A 32 19.70 -1.35 1.92
C ARG A 32 18.74 -2.42 2.44
N ILE A 33 17.95 -2.13 3.48
CA ILE A 33 16.92 -3.04 3.98
C ILE A 33 15.92 -3.37 2.88
N LEU A 34 15.34 -2.34 2.26
CA LEU A 34 14.33 -2.47 1.20
C LEU A 34 14.84 -3.18 -0.06
N HIS A 35 16.15 -3.13 -0.31
CA HIS A 35 16.81 -3.85 -1.38
C HIS A 35 17.13 -5.30 -1.01
N SER A 36 17.54 -5.55 0.23
CA SER A 36 17.89 -6.88 0.72
C SER A 36 16.68 -7.80 0.89
N ASP A 37 15.53 -7.24 1.25
CA ASP A 37 14.28 -7.96 1.36
C ASP A 37 13.21 -7.31 0.47
N ALA A 38 13.03 -7.91 -0.71
CA ALA A 38 12.04 -7.47 -1.67
C ALA A 38 10.61 -7.89 -1.29
N LEU A 39 10.46 -8.84 -0.37
CA LEU A 39 9.19 -9.47 -0.02
C LEU A 39 8.51 -8.85 1.20
N ILE A 40 9.04 -7.73 1.72
CA ILE A 40 8.45 -7.02 2.86
C ILE A 40 6.97 -6.77 2.61
N ASP A 41 6.11 -7.32 3.48
CA ASP A 41 4.65 -7.30 3.36
C ASP A 41 3.95 -6.50 4.47
N GLU A 42 4.67 -6.20 5.56
CA GLU A 42 4.17 -5.42 6.69
C GLU A 42 5.22 -4.40 7.17
N VAL A 43 4.78 -3.16 7.40
CA VAL A 43 5.60 -2.09 8.00
C VAL A 43 4.94 -1.55 9.27
N GLY A 44 5.71 -1.48 10.36
CA GLY A 44 5.30 -0.92 11.64
C GLY A 44 6.14 0.29 12.05
N PHE A 45 5.49 1.32 12.56
CA PHE A 45 6.16 2.48 13.16
C PHE A 45 6.07 2.36 14.68
N LEU A 46 7.19 2.06 15.33
CA LEU A 46 7.22 1.66 16.73
C LEU A 46 7.95 2.68 17.60
N HIS A 47 7.47 2.88 18.82
CA HIS A 47 8.24 3.63 19.81
C HIS A 47 9.54 2.87 20.14
N PRO A 48 10.68 3.55 20.41
CA PRO A 48 11.96 2.88 20.70
C PRO A 48 11.86 1.75 21.75
N THR A 49 11.04 1.93 22.79
CA THR A 49 10.83 0.90 23.83
C THR A 49 10.16 -0.38 23.31
N GLN A 50 9.24 -0.27 22.35
CA GLN A 50 8.60 -1.41 21.70
C GLN A 50 9.60 -2.12 20.77
N LEU A 51 10.42 -1.35 20.05
CA LEU A 51 11.45 -1.88 19.16
C LEU A 51 12.51 -2.68 19.94
N CYS A 52 12.97 -2.18 21.09
CA CYS A 52 13.89 -2.91 21.97
C CYS A 52 13.32 -4.26 22.45
N SER A 53 12.00 -4.32 22.65
CA SER A 53 11.31 -5.55 23.08
C SER A 53 11.29 -6.62 21.99
N LEU A 54 11.30 -6.23 20.71
CA LEU A 54 11.43 -7.16 19.58
C LEU A 54 12.83 -7.78 19.50
N GLY A 55 13.86 -7.07 19.97
CA GLY A 55 15.25 -7.55 20.04
C GLY A 55 15.53 -8.50 21.21
N CYS A 56 14.83 -8.35 22.34
CA CYS A 56 15.10 -9.13 23.57
C CYS A 56 14.55 -10.56 23.57
N GLY A 57 13.83 -11.00 22.54
CA GLY A 57 13.04 -12.24 22.59
C GLY A 57 13.72 -13.52 22.13
N GLN A 58 14.80 -13.47 21.33
CA GLN A 58 15.36 -14.67 20.69
C GLN A 58 16.84 -14.48 20.32
N ASP A 59 17.73 -14.76 21.28
CA ASP A 59 19.12 -15.16 21.01
C ASP A 59 19.34 -16.54 21.64
N GLY A 60 18.72 -17.53 21.01
CA GLY A 60 19.09 -18.93 21.12
C GLY A 60 19.55 -19.36 19.74
N ASP A 61 20.85 -19.22 19.50
CA ASP A 61 21.62 -19.74 18.37
C ASP A 61 21.78 -18.85 17.11
N SER A 62 23.00 -18.89 16.59
CA SER A 62 23.54 -18.26 15.37
C SER A 62 23.96 -16.78 15.41
N THR A 63 25.27 -16.63 15.59
CA THR A 63 26.14 -15.54 15.13
C THR A 63 25.69 -14.80 13.87
N SER A 64 25.28 -13.53 14.03
CA SER A 64 25.51 -12.50 13.02
C SER A 64 25.71 -11.16 13.72
N GLN A 65 26.94 -10.65 13.69
CA GLN A 65 27.29 -9.29 14.09
C GLN A 65 26.64 -8.32 13.09
N ALA A 66 25.34 -8.04 13.24
CA ALA A 66 24.78 -6.83 12.67
C ALA A 66 25.30 -5.65 13.53
N PRO A 67 25.83 -4.58 12.92
CA PRO A 67 26.35 -3.44 13.70
C PRO A 67 25.24 -2.89 14.62
N GLU A 68 25.60 -2.47 15.83
CA GLU A 68 24.66 -1.95 16.87
C GLU A 68 23.69 -0.89 16.33
N PHE A 69 24.11 -0.13 15.32
CA PHE A 69 23.28 0.85 14.60
C PHE A 69 22.02 0.23 13.95
N ASN A 70 22.12 -1.02 13.47
CA ASN A 70 21.03 -1.73 12.80
C ASN A 70 19.89 -2.04 13.76
N HIS A 71 20.19 -2.49 14.98
CA HIS A 71 19.17 -2.88 15.96
C HIS A 71 18.54 -1.70 16.69
N ARG A 72 19.16 -0.51 16.63
CA ARG A 72 18.65 0.66 17.34
C ARG A 72 17.42 1.26 16.66
N TYR A 73 17.43 1.37 15.33
CA TYR A 73 16.42 2.16 14.61
C TYR A 73 15.54 1.35 13.66
N PHE A 74 16.04 0.22 13.18
CA PHE A 74 15.33 -0.66 12.26
C PHE A 74 15.28 -2.08 12.81
N TRP A 75 14.23 -2.82 12.46
CA TRP A 75 14.16 -4.25 12.70
C TRP A 75 13.50 -4.89 11.49
N CYS A 76 14.13 -5.90 10.90
CA CYS A 76 13.62 -6.57 9.71
C CYS A 76 13.81 -8.08 9.86
N ARG A 77 12.72 -8.83 10.02
CA ARG A 77 12.69 -10.30 10.07
C ARG A 77 11.35 -10.80 9.53
N ASP A 78 11.35 -11.99 8.92
CA ASP A 78 10.15 -12.63 8.39
C ASP A 78 9.31 -11.72 7.49
N HIS A 79 9.98 -10.92 6.65
CA HIS A 79 9.34 -9.93 5.75
C HIS A 79 8.57 -8.80 6.46
N LYS A 80 8.81 -8.61 7.76
CA LYS A 80 8.23 -7.52 8.55
C LYS A 80 9.29 -6.49 8.86
N LEU A 81 9.00 -5.23 8.58
CA LEU A 81 9.89 -4.11 8.86
C LEU A 81 9.31 -3.21 9.95
N ALA A 82 10.02 -3.06 11.06
CA ALA A 82 9.73 -2.04 12.06
C ALA A 82 10.74 -0.89 11.97
N ILE A 83 10.23 0.33 12.04
CA ILE A 83 11.00 1.58 12.01
C ILE A 83 10.74 2.33 13.31
N SER A 84 11.82 2.74 13.99
CA SER A 84 11.72 3.55 15.21
C SER A 84 11.06 4.90 14.90
N SER A 85 10.07 5.28 15.69
CA SER A 85 9.35 6.55 15.52
C SER A 85 10.26 7.77 15.75
N GLU A 86 11.38 7.58 16.46
CA GLU A 86 12.31 8.66 16.80
C GLU A 86 13.09 9.21 15.61
N ILE A 87 13.27 8.40 14.54
CA ILE A 87 14.05 8.79 13.34
C ILE A 87 13.17 9.22 12.16
N LEU A 88 11.84 9.16 12.31
CA LEU A 88 10.93 9.41 11.17
C LEU A 88 11.08 10.81 10.58
N PRO A 89 11.21 11.90 11.36
CA PRO A 89 11.39 13.23 10.80
C PRO A 89 12.67 13.35 9.96
N GLU A 90 13.80 12.86 10.48
CA GLU A 90 15.11 12.92 9.85
C GLU A 90 15.16 12.04 8.60
N LEU A 91 14.69 10.80 8.72
CA LEU A 91 14.62 9.84 7.61
C LEU A 91 13.71 10.37 6.50
N TYR A 92 12.53 10.92 6.84
CA TYR A 92 11.65 11.55 5.86
C TYR A 92 12.34 12.72 5.16
N ARG A 93 12.99 13.62 5.90
CA ARG A 93 13.68 14.80 5.35
C ARG A 93 14.80 14.40 4.39
N ALA A 94 15.63 13.42 4.77
CA ALA A 94 16.69 12.89 3.91
C ALA A 94 16.12 12.24 2.65
N THR A 95 15.13 11.35 2.81
CA THR A 95 14.50 10.64 1.68
C THR A 95 13.84 11.62 0.70
N HIS A 96 13.11 12.61 1.23
CA HIS A 96 12.45 13.65 0.45
C HIS A 96 13.47 14.52 -0.30
N GLY A 97 14.54 14.98 0.37
CA GLY A 97 15.62 15.74 -0.25
C GLY A 97 16.31 14.97 -1.37
N ALA A 98 16.67 13.71 -1.11
CA ALA A 98 17.28 12.82 -2.10
C ALA A 98 16.35 12.57 -3.31
N PHE A 99 15.05 12.36 -3.08
CA PHE A 99 14.05 12.20 -4.14
C PHE A 99 14.00 13.41 -5.06
N PHE A 100 13.88 14.64 -4.53
CA PHE A 100 13.82 15.84 -5.37
C PHE A 100 15.13 16.11 -6.10
N LYS A 101 16.29 15.82 -5.50
CA LYS A 101 17.59 15.86 -6.18
C LYS A 101 17.63 14.87 -7.35
N ALA A 102 17.23 13.62 -7.13
CA ALA A 102 17.24 12.58 -8.16
C ALA A 102 16.24 12.84 -9.29
N ARG A 103 15.04 13.34 -8.97
CA ARG A 103 13.99 13.66 -9.95
C ARG A 103 14.42 14.73 -10.96
N ASN A 104 15.22 15.70 -10.53
CA ASN A 104 15.70 16.80 -11.38
C ASN A 104 16.97 16.43 -12.16
N ALA A 105 17.58 15.28 -11.88
CA ALA A 105 18.79 14.82 -12.55
C ALA A 105 18.44 13.90 -13.74
N PRO A 106 19.18 13.99 -14.87
CA PRO A 106 18.91 13.14 -16.02
C PRO A 106 19.24 11.66 -15.72
N SER A 107 18.47 10.75 -16.33
CA SER A 107 18.81 9.33 -16.47
C SER A 107 19.08 8.55 -15.17
N GLN A 108 18.19 8.66 -14.17
CA GLN A 108 18.30 7.93 -12.89
C GLN A 108 17.03 7.12 -12.53
N ALA A 109 16.46 6.38 -13.49
CA ALA A 109 15.21 5.64 -13.29
C ALA A 109 15.25 4.66 -12.10
N THR A 110 16.30 3.82 -11.99
CA THR A 110 16.44 2.86 -10.89
C THR A 110 16.56 3.53 -9.53
N ARG A 111 17.38 4.58 -9.43
CA ARG A 111 17.54 5.35 -8.18
C ARG A 111 16.24 6.06 -7.80
N LEU A 112 15.54 6.63 -8.78
CA LEU A 112 14.25 7.27 -8.57
C LEU A 112 13.19 6.27 -8.07
N MET A 113 13.15 5.05 -8.62
CA MET A 113 12.26 3.98 -8.15
C MET A 113 12.60 3.52 -6.72
N SER A 114 13.88 3.44 -6.37
CA SER A 114 14.31 3.14 -4.99
C SER A 114 13.86 4.22 -4.00
N LEU A 115 14.20 5.48 -4.30
CA LEU A 115 13.88 6.61 -3.44
C LEU A 115 12.37 6.84 -3.31
N THR A 116 11.61 6.66 -4.38
CA THR A 116 10.14 6.76 -4.30
C THR A 116 9.53 5.60 -3.51
N LYS A 117 10.08 4.38 -3.58
CA LYS A 117 9.65 3.26 -2.70
C LYS A 117 9.84 3.63 -1.23
N ALA A 118 11.04 4.08 -0.88
CA ALA A 118 11.36 4.54 0.48
C ALA A 118 10.43 5.69 0.92
N LEU A 119 10.26 6.71 0.08
CA LEU A 119 9.45 7.88 0.39
C LEU A 119 7.97 7.53 0.59
N LEU A 120 7.42 6.64 -0.23
CA LEU A 120 6.02 6.23 -0.16
C LEU A 120 5.71 5.34 1.04
N ILE A 121 6.67 4.54 1.50
CA ILE A 121 6.54 3.82 2.77
C ILE A 121 6.43 4.82 3.93
N LEU A 122 7.20 5.92 3.90
CA LEU A 122 7.15 6.94 4.96
C LEU A 122 5.96 7.90 4.81
N CYS A 123 5.55 8.21 3.58
CA CYS A 123 4.53 9.19 3.25
C CYS A 123 3.75 8.76 1.97
N PRO A 124 2.71 7.91 2.12
CA PRO A 124 1.99 7.34 0.99
C PRO A 124 1.14 8.37 0.21
N ASP A 125 0.82 9.51 0.81
CA ASP A 125 0.09 10.61 0.17
C ASP A 125 0.96 11.49 -0.75
N MET A 126 2.24 11.15 -0.94
CA MET A 126 3.14 11.89 -1.83
C MET A 126 2.80 11.62 -3.32
N LEU A 127 1.80 12.32 -3.84
CA LEU A 127 1.32 12.19 -5.23
C LEU A 127 2.42 12.37 -6.28
N THR A 128 3.39 13.24 -6.01
CA THR A 128 4.53 13.48 -6.89
C THR A 128 5.39 12.22 -7.04
N ALA A 129 5.59 11.46 -5.96
CA ALA A 129 6.35 10.22 -5.99
C ALA A 129 5.60 9.15 -6.79
N TRP A 130 4.29 8.98 -6.56
CA TRP A 130 3.46 8.09 -7.39
C TRP A 130 3.52 8.43 -8.88
N ASN A 131 3.45 9.72 -9.23
CA ASN A 131 3.53 10.16 -10.62
C ASN A 131 4.93 9.90 -11.21
N SER A 132 6.01 10.12 -10.46
CA SER A 132 7.36 9.74 -10.90
C SER A 132 7.46 8.26 -11.23
N ARG A 133 6.86 7.37 -10.43
CA ARG A 133 6.82 5.93 -10.72
C ARG A 133 6.07 5.64 -12.01
N LYS A 134 4.88 6.24 -12.21
CA LYS A 134 4.11 6.09 -13.46
C LYS A 134 4.92 6.48 -14.70
N MET A 135 5.64 7.60 -14.64
CA MET A 135 6.47 8.05 -15.76
C MET A 135 7.55 7.01 -16.12
N VAL A 136 8.28 6.50 -15.12
CA VAL A 136 9.33 5.49 -15.33
C VAL A 136 8.75 4.19 -15.91
N LEU A 137 7.60 3.75 -15.40
CA LEU A 137 6.93 2.52 -15.86
C LEU A 137 6.36 2.64 -17.28
N LEU A 138 5.91 3.84 -17.68
CA LEU A 138 5.42 4.09 -19.04
C LEU A 138 6.56 4.23 -20.05
N GLU A 139 7.71 4.78 -19.65
CA GLU A 139 8.89 4.89 -20.53
C GLU A 139 9.52 3.53 -20.82
N THR A 140 9.54 2.64 -19.82
CA THR A 140 10.12 1.31 -19.93
C THR A 140 9.11 0.26 -19.48
N TYR A 141 8.18 -0.09 -20.37
CA TYR A 141 7.16 -1.10 -20.06
C TYR A 141 7.81 -2.40 -19.64
N ASP A 142 7.53 -2.80 -18.40
CA ASP A 142 8.08 -3.99 -17.77
C ASP A 142 7.01 -4.60 -16.87
N PHE A 143 6.53 -5.76 -17.29
CA PHE A 143 5.40 -6.44 -16.65
C PHE A 143 5.73 -6.89 -15.22
N GLU A 144 6.96 -7.31 -14.94
CA GLU A 144 7.35 -7.70 -13.58
C GLU A 144 7.38 -6.49 -12.64
N LYS A 145 7.84 -5.34 -13.12
CA LYS A 145 7.78 -4.08 -12.33
C LYS A 145 6.35 -3.67 -12.01
N LEU A 146 5.37 -3.95 -12.86
CA LEU A 146 3.96 -3.69 -12.55
C LEU A 146 3.44 -4.59 -11.41
N LYS A 147 3.94 -5.82 -11.29
CA LYS A 147 3.62 -6.68 -10.13
C LYS A 147 4.27 -6.14 -8.86
N ASP A 148 5.51 -5.68 -8.94
CA ASP A 148 6.19 -5.04 -7.81
C ASP A 148 5.42 -3.79 -7.33
N GLU A 149 4.81 -3.03 -8.25
CA GLU A 149 3.92 -1.91 -7.87
C GLU A 149 2.66 -2.36 -7.13
N LEU A 150 2.07 -3.49 -7.51
CA LEU A 150 0.92 -4.05 -6.78
C LEU A 150 1.33 -4.52 -5.38
N GLN A 151 2.54 -5.07 -5.23
CA GLN A 151 3.10 -5.43 -3.92
C GLN A 151 3.36 -4.19 -3.07
N LEU A 152 3.97 -3.13 -3.62
CA LEU A 152 4.16 -1.87 -2.91
C LEU A 152 2.82 -1.28 -2.45
N CYS A 153 1.80 -1.28 -3.32
CA CYS A 153 0.45 -0.86 -2.92
C CYS A 153 -0.11 -1.72 -1.78
N ALA A 154 0.06 -3.05 -1.84
CA ALA A 154 -0.43 -3.95 -0.79
C ALA A 154 0.29 -3.71 0.55
N LEU A 155 1.62 -3.55 0.51
CA LEU A 155 2.44 -3.20 1.67
C LEU A 155 1.94 -1.91 2.32
N ILE A 156 1.75 -0.83 1.54
CA ILE A 156 1.28 0.45 2.07
C ILE A 156 -0.13 0.32 2.67
N LEU A 157 -1.02 -0.42 2.01
CA LEU A 157 -2.38 -0.63 2.49
C LEU A 157 -2.45 -1.51 3.75
N SER A 158 -1.41 -2.28 4.07
CA SER A 158 -1.34 -3.09 5.30
C SER A 158 -1.36 -2.22 6.56
N TYR A 159 -0.65 -1.08 6.55
CA TYR A 159 -0.60 -0.15 7.69
C TYR A 159 -1.39 1.15 7.46
N SER A 160 -1.66 1.53 6.20
CA SER A 160 -2.48 2.69 5.83
C SER A 160 -3.67 2.30 4.93
N PRO A 161 -4.63 1.50 5.44
CA PRO A 161 -5.69 0.87 4.63
C PRO A 161 -6.68 1.86 4.00
N LYS A 162 -6.70 3.12 4.44
CA LYS A 162 -7.61 4.18 3.98
C LYS A 162 -6.94 5.20 3.05
N ASP A 163 -5.70 4.97 2.66
CA ASP A 163 -4.93 5.87 1.80
C ASP A 163 -5.48 5.92 0.36
N GLU A 164 -6.09 7.03 -0.04
CA GLU A 164 -6.70 7.16 -1.37
C GLU A 164 -5.65 7.24 -2.49
N SER A 165 -4.48 7.82 -2.21
CA SER A 165 -3.39 7.96 -3.17
C SER A 165 -2.91 6.58 -3.66
N THR A 166 -2.74 5.65 -2.73
CA THR A 166 -2.36 4.26 -2.95
C THR A 166 -3.46 3.49 -3.66
N TRP A 167 -4.72 3.61 -3.22
CA TRP A 167 -5.85 2.99 -3.95
C TRP A 167 -5.96 3.49 -5.39
N SER A 168 -5.72 4.78 -5.62
CA SER A 168 -5.73 5.40 -6.95
C SER A 168 -4.59 4.87 -7.83
N HIS A 169 -3.38 4.78 -7.28
CA HIS A 169 -2.25 4.18 -7.99
C HIS A 169 -2.48 2.70 -8.29
N ARG A 170 -2.97 1.92 -7.32
CA ARG A 170 -3.30 0.50 -7.51
C ARG A 170 -4.27 0.29 -8.67
N ARG A 171 -5.34 1.08 -8.76
CA ARG A 171 -6.29 1.03 -9.90
C ARG A 171 -5.63 1.36 -11.23
N TRP A 172 -4.69 2.31 -11.25
CA TRP A 172 -3.92 2.61 -12.45
C TRP A 172 -3.06 1.42 -12.86
N VAL A 173 -2.31 0.82 -11.92
CA VAL A 173 -1.46 -0.35 -12.18
C VAL A 173 -2.28 -1.53 -12.69
N LEU A 174 -3.42 -1.83 -12.06
CA LEU A 174 -4.29 -2.94 -12.48
C LEU A 174 -4.74 -2.81 -13.95
N LYS A 175 -5.02 -1.59 -14.43
CA LYS A 175 -5.34 -1.36 -15.83
C LYS A 175 -4.16 -1.69 -16.77
N GLN A 176 -2.93 -1.43 -16.34
CA GLN A 176 -1.73 -1.77 -17.12
C GLN A 176 -1.46 -3.27 -17.11
N VAL A 177 -1.64 -3.93 -15.96
CA VAL A 177 -1.46 -5.39 -15.81
C VAL A 177 -2.50 -6.17 -16.63
N ALA A 178 -3.72 -5.65 -16.73
CA ALA A 178 -4.80 -6.23 -17.52
C ALA A 178 -4.52 -6.28 -19.04
N GLU A 179 -3.46 -5.61 -19.53
CA GLU A 179 -3.00 -5.76 -20.91
C GLU A 179 -2.33 -7.11 -21.17
N GLN A 180 -1.83 -7.78 -20.13
CA GLN A 180 -1.07 -9.05 -20.22
C GLN A 180 -1.69 -10.19 -19.41
N GLN A 181 -2.67 -9.91 -18.54
CA GLN A 181 -3.35 -10.91 -17.71
C GLN A 181 -4.88 -10.84 -17.85
N ASP A 182 -5.57 -11.95 -17.58
CA ASP A 182 -7.03 -11.96 -17.55
C ASP A 182 -7.51 -11.06 -16.40
N MET A 183 -8.25 -10.01 -16.76
CA MET A 183 -8.86 -9.09 -15.81
C MET A 183 -9.77 -9.82 -14.82
N ALA A 184 -10.39 -10.94 -15.20
CA ALA A 184 -11.20 -11.73 -14.28
C ALA A 184 -10.37 -12.32 -13.12
N GLU A 185 -9.16 -12.81 -13.40
CA GLU A 185 -8.25 -13.34 -12.37
C GLU A 185 -7.76 -12.22 -11.44
N LEU A 186 -7.45 -11.05 -12.00
CA LEU A 186 -7.08 -9.87 -11.23
C LEU A 186 -8.20 -9.47 -10.27
N VAL A 187 -9.45 -9.42 -10.75
CA VAL A 187 -10.62 -9.11 -9.92
C VAL A 187 -10.75 -10.08 -8.74
N ASP A 188 -10.54 -11.38 -8.96
CA ASP A 188 -10.63 -12.37 -7.88
C ASP A 188 -9.53 -12.15 -6.82
N LYS A 189 -8.29 -11.86 -7.23
CA LYS A 189 -7.18 -11.50 -6.31
C LYS A 189 -7.48 -10.22 -5.54
N GLU A 190 -7.96 -9.19 -6.21
CA GLU A 190 -8.33 -7.92 -5.57
C GLU A 190 -9.50 -8.08 -4.58
N SER A 191 -10.45 -8.95 -4.88
CA SER A 191 -11.57 -9.27 -3.98
C SER A 191 -11.08 -9.88 -2.66
N VAL A 192 -10.05 -10.74 -2.71
CA VAL A 192 -9.40 -11.30 -1.52
C VAL A 192 -8.69 -10.21 -0.71
N LEU A 193 -7.85 -9.40 -1.37
CA LEU A 193 -7.14 -8.30 -0.70
C LEU A 193 -8.11 -7.33 0.01
N VAL A 194 -9.18 -6.91 -0.68
CA VAL A 194 -10.17 -5.99 -0.07
C VAL A 194 -10.86 -6.64 1.13
N LYS A 195 -11.14 -7.94 1.08
CA LYS A 195 -11.72 -8.67 2.21
C LYS A 195 -10.78 -8.63 3.41
N GLU A 196 -9.50 -8.95 3.22
CA GLU A 196 -8.49 -8.92 4.29
C GLU A 196 -8.36 -7.52 4.92
N ILE A 197 -8.29 -6.47 4.09
CA ILE A 197 -8.25 -5.08 4.56
C ILE A 197 -9.53 -4.69 5.30
N ALA A 198 -10.70 -5.17 4.85
CA ALA A 198 -11.97 -4.88 5.52
C ALA A 198 -12.11 -5.59 6.87
N GLU A 199 -11.43 -6.73 7.07
CA GLU A 199 -11.40 -7.46 8.35
C GLU A 199 -10.58 -6.69 9.40
N THR A 200 -9.47 -6.07 8.99
CA THR A 200 -8.57 -5.35 9.89
C THR A 200 -8.96 -3.88 10.08
N SER A 201 -9.58 -3.25 9.07
CA SER A 201 -9.99 -1.84 9.09
C SER A 201 -11.51 -1.69 8.97
N LYS A 202 -12.19 -1.50 10.11
CA LYS A 202 -13.64 -1.25 10.18
C LYS A 202 -14.09 -0.06 9.32
N MET A 203 -15.24 -0.22 8.66
CA MET A 203 -15.91 0.80 7.83
C MET A 203 -14.98 1.43 6.78
N ASN A 204 -14.17 0.59 6.11
CA ASN A 204 -13.24 1.07 5.10
C ASN A 204 -13.95 1.36 3.77
N TYR A 205 -14.53 2.55 3.65
CA TYR A 205 -15.17 3.02 2.42
C TYR A 205 -14.23 2.95 1.20
N ARG A 206 -12.92 3.16 1.37
CA ARG A 206 -11.95 3.16 0.26
C ARG A 206 -11.78 1.78 -0.34
N ALA A 207 -11.62 0.76 0.50
CA ALA A 207 -11.52 -0.63 0.08
C ALA A 207 -12.81 -1.11 -0.62
N TRP A 208 -13.98 -0.81 -0.04
CA TRP A 208 -15.27 -1.15 -0.66
C TRP A 208 -15.52 -0.39 -1.97
N ARG A 209 -15.12 0.88 -2.06
CA ARG A 209 -15.19 1.67 -3.29
C ARG A 209 -14.28 1.10 -4.38
N HIS A 210 -13.10 0.60 -4.02
CA HIS A 210 -12.23 -0.13 -4.95
C HIS A 210 -12.93 -1.39 -5.48
N ARG A 211 -13.61 -2.14 -4.61
CA ARG A 211 -14.41 -3.30 -5.03
C ARG A 211 -15.58 -2.93 -5.95
N CYS A 212 -16.27 -1.81 -5.68
CA CYS A 212 -17.26 -1.25 -6.61
C CYS A 212 -16.64 -0.90 -7.96
N TRP A 213 -15.44 -0.31 -7.98
CA TRP A 213 -14.73 0.04 -9.21
C TRP A 213 -14.38 -1.18 -10.07
N LEU A 214 -14.23 -2.37 -9.47
CA LEU A 214 -13.98 -3.61 -10.20
C LEU A 214 -15.22 -4.17 -10.92
N ILE A 215 -16.43 -3.77 -10.52
CA ILE A 215 -17.69 -4.34 -11.03
C ILE A 215 -17.81 -4.28 -12.57
N PRO A 216 -17.50 -3.17 -13.26
CA PRO A 216 -17.57 -3.11 -14.72
C PRO A 216 -16.65 -4.10 -15.44
N TYR A 217 -15.65 -4.65 -14.75
CA TYR A 217 -14.70 -5.61 -15.29
C TYR A 217 -15.06 -7.08 -14.97
N MET A 218 -16.11 -7.31 -14.19
CA MET A 218 -16.55 -8.64 -13.77
C MET A 218 -17.39 -9.32 -14.85
N LYS A 219 -17.15 -10.62 -15.06
CA LYS A 219 -18.10 -11.48 -15.78
C LYS A 219 -19.38 -11.64 -14.93
N ARG A 220 -20.54 -11.86 -15.56
CA ARG A 220 -21.82 -12.08 -14.85
C ARG A 220 -21.73 -13.11 -13.72
N LYS A 221 -21.01 -14.21 -13.95
CA LYS A 221 -20.76 -15.25 -12.93
C LYS A 221 -20.01 -14.68 -11.71
N GLN A 222 -18.98 -13.87 -11.92
CA GLN A 222 -18.23 -13.24 -10.82
C GLN A 222 -19.10 -12.27 -10.03
N VAL A 223 -19.96 -11.49 -10.69
CA VAL A 223 -20.92 -10.60 -10.00
C VAL A 223 -21.86 -11.40 -9.08
N LEU A 224 -22.39 -12.54 -9.56
CA LEU A 224 -23.23 -13.44 -8.77
C LEU A 224 -22.45 -14.06 -7.58
N ASP A 225 -21.21 -14.48 -7.80
CA ASP A 225 -20.36 -15.05 -6.76
C ASP A 225 -20.01 -14.01 -5.68
N GLU A 226 -19.70 -12.77 -6.06
CA GLU A 226 -19.47 -11.65 -5.14
C GLU A 226 -20.73 -11.30 -4.34
N LEU A 227 -21.92 -11.39 -4.94
CA LEU A 227 -23.19 -11.19 -4.23
C LEU A 227 -23.42 -12.26 -3.15
N LYS A 228 -23.07 -13.52 -3.44
CA LYS A 228 -23.11 -14.62 -2.45
C LYS A 228 -22.09 -14.42 -1.34
N LYS A 229 -20.84 -14.09 -1.68
CA LYS A 229 -19.76 -13.83 -0.70
C LYS A 229 -20.12 -12.67 0.23
N SER A 230 -20.63 -11.56 -0.32
CA SER A 230 -21.02 -10.38 0.47
C SER A 230 -22.24 -10.62 1.37
N THR A 231 -23.09 -11.61 1.07
CA THR A 231 -24.21 -11.99 1.95
C THR A 231 -23.67 -12.54 3.27
N ARG A 232 -22.76 -13.51 3.20
CA ARG A 232 -22.08 -14.06 4.38
C ARG A 232 -21.32 -12.99 5.16
N TRP A 233 -20.71 -12.03 4.47
CA TRP A 233 -20.04 -10.90 5.13
C TRP A 233 -21.03 -10.03 5.91
N SER A 234 -22.15 -9.65 5.30
CA SER A 234 -23.17 -8.79 5.92
C SER A 234 -23.84 -9.43 7.13
N GLU A 235 -24.00 -10.76 7.14
CA GLU A 235 -24.51 -11.51 8.30
C GLU A 235 -23.57 -11.37 9.53
N LEU A 236 -22.26 -11.33 9.31
CA LEU A 236 -21.26 -11.17 10.36
C LEU A 236 -20.97 -9.71 10.72
N HIS A 237 -21.17 -8.79 9.76
CA HIS A 237 -20.82 -7.37 9.87
C HIS A 237 -22.02 -6.47 9.62
N VAL A 238 -23.08 -6.63 10.44
CA VAL A 238 -24.36 -5.94 10.29
C VAL A 238 -24.27 -4.40 10.28
N ALA A 239 -23.22 -3.83 10.85
CA ALA A 239 -22.98 -2.38 10.88
C ALA A 239 -22.11 -1.85 9.74
N ASP A 240 -21.62 -2.71 8.83
CA ASP A 240 -20.77 -2.30 7.72
C ASP A 240 -21.61 -1.78 6.54
N ASN A 241 -22.02 -0.52 6.66
CA ASN A 241 -22.77 0.20 5.61
C ASN A 241 -22.05 0.19 4.25
N CYS A 242 -20.73 0.08 4.22
CA CYS A 242 -19.97 0.07 2.97
C CYS A 242 -20.17 -1.24 2.19
N CYS A 243 -20.28 -2.38 2.90
CA CYS A 243 -20.65 -3.66 2.28
C CYS A 243 -22.06 -3.60 1.67
N PHE A 244 -23.04 -3.03 2.37
CA PHE A 244 -24.40 -2.88 1.84
C PHE A 244 -24.45 -1.99 0.59
N HIS A 245 -23.66 -0.92 0.55
CA HIS A 245 -23.49 -0.11 -0.65
C HIS A 245 -22.92 -0.95 -1.81
N TYR A 246 -21.87 -1.74 -1.56
CA TYR A 246 -21.28 -2.63 -2.56
C TYR A 246 -22.30 -3.65 -3.09
N ARG A 247 -23.10 -4.26 -2.21
CA ARG A 247 -24.19 -5.17 -2.58
C ARG A 247 -25.21 -4.51 -3.49
N ARG A 248 -25.62 -3.28 -3.18
CA ARG A 248 -26.50 -2.49 -4.04
C ARG A 248 -25.88 -2.28 -5.43
N SER A 249 -24.58 -1.96 -5.50
CA SER A 249 -23.88 -1.80 -6.78
C SER A 249 -23.84 -3.10 -7.61
N LEU A 250 -23.64 -4.26 -6.97
CA LEU A 250 -23.67 -5.55 -7.65
C LEU A 250 -25.05 -5.86 -8.24
N LEU A 251 -26.12 -5.58 -7.48
CA LEU A 251 -27.50 -5.78 -7.95
C LEU A 251 -27.81 -4.90 -9.16
N LEU A 252 -27.42 -3.63 -9.14
CA LEU A 252 -27.58 -2.72 -10.27
C LEU A 252 -26.84 -3.22 -11.51
N ALA A 253 -25.59 -3.68 -11.36
CA ALA A 253 -24.83 -4.23 -12.47
C ALA A 253 -25.47 -5.49 -13.09
N LEU A 254 -26.14 -6.33 -12.29
CA LEU A 254 -26.89 -7.47 -12.82
C LEU A 254 -28.12 -7.05 -13.64
N LEU A 255 -28.73 -5.91 -13.31
CA LEU A 255 -29.88 -5.35 -14.04
C LEU A 255 -29.44 -4.67 -15.35
N ASP A 256 -28.37 -3.87 -15.32
CA ASP A 256 -27.90 -3.12 -16.50
C ASP A 256 -27.42 -4.04 -17.63
N ASN A 257 -26.66 -5.09 -17.31
CA ASN A 257 -26.21 -6.11 -18.28
C ASN A 257 -27.36 -6.82 -19.00
N HIS A 258 -28.60 -6.72 -18.52
CA HIS A 258 -29.76 -7.33 -19.14
C HIS A 258 -30.49 -6.40 -20.10
N LEU A 259 -30.51 -5.09 -19.83
CA LEU A 259 -31.09 -4.10 -20.74
C LEU A 259 -30.37 -4.09 -22.10
N GLU A 260 -29.07 -4.42 -22.12
CA GLU A 260 -28.26 -4.50 -23.33
C GLU A 260 -28.42 -5.83 -24.11
N ASN A 261 -28.85 -6.92 -23.46
CA ASN A 261 -28.83 -8.27 -24.04
C ASN A 261 -30.19 -8.82 -24.52
N GLY A 262 -31.31 -8.10 -24.33
CA GLY A 262 -32.57 -8.32 -25.05
C GLY A 262 -33.21 -9.72 -24.99
N LEU A 263 -32.96 -10.55 -23.96
CA LEU A 263 -33.48 -11.92 -23.87
C LEU A 263 -34.57 -12.12 -22.79
N ASP A 264 -35.73 -12.59 -23.27
CA ASP A 264 -36.95 -13.15 -22.64
C ASP A 264 -37.26 -12.89 -21.15
N SER A 265 -38.13 -11.92 -20.89
CA SER A 265 -38.55 -11.37 -19.59
C SER A 265 -39.06 -12.34 -18.49
N PHE A 266 -39.45 -13.59 -18.80
CA PHE A 266 -40.38 -14.32 -17.91
C PHE A 266 -39.74 -15.27 -16.88
N SER A 267 -38.47 -15.65 -17.03
CA SER A 267 -37.80 -16.60 -16.11
C SER A 267 -37.11 -15.94 -14.91
N TRP A 268 -36.76 -14.65 -15.00
CA TRP A 268 -35.81 -14.00 -14.07
C TRP A 268 -36.48 -13.16 -13.00
N GLU A 269 -37.68 -12.64 -13.25
CA GLU A 269 -38.51 -11.98 -12.23
C GLU A 269 -38.77 -12.90 -11.04
N SER A 270 -38.54 -14.21 -11.17
CA SER A 270 -38.54 -15.13 -10.05
C SER A 270 -37.18 -15.18 -9.35
N GLU A 271 -36.06 -15.40 -10.04
CA GLU A 271 -34.76 -15.62 -9.37
C GLU A 271 -34.13 -14.34 -8.78
N THR A 272 -34.17 -13.20 -9.48
CA THR A 272 -33.65 -11.92 -8.94
C THR A 272 -34.58 -11.35 -7.87
N TYR A 273 -35.89 -11.54 -7.99
CA TYR A 273 -36.86 -11.24 -6.94
C TYR A 273 -36.71 -12.17 -5.74
N LEU A 274 -36.41 -13.45 -5.94
CA LEU A 274 -36.11 -14.39 -4.86
C LEU A 274 -34.80 -14.03 -4.16
N LEU A 275 -33.77 -13.63 -4.90
CA LEU A 275 -32.52 -13.11 -4.33
C LEU A 275 -32.74 -11.79 -3.59
N TRP A 276 -33.55 -10.88 -4.14
CA TRP A 276 -33.92 -9.64 -3.48
C TRP A 276 -34.78 -9.87 -2.23
N LYS A 277 -35.77 -10.78 -2.29
CA LYS A 277 -36.58 -11.18 -1.13
C LYS A 277 -35.74 -11.83 -0.04
N ALA A 278 -34.84 -12.75 -0.40
CA ALA A 278 -33.95 -13.43 0.53
C ALA A 278 -32.91 -12.49 1.17
N MET A 279 -32.70 -11.31 0.61
CA MET A 279 -31.82 -10.27 1.17
C MET A 279 -32.52 -9.27 2.08
N VAL A 280 -33.84 -9.17 2.00
CA VAL A 280 -34.67 -8.24 2.79
C VAL A 280 -35.34 -8.95 3.97
N SER A 281 -35.42 -10.29 3.94
CA SER A 281 -35.82 -11.16 5.05
C SER A 281 -34.64 -11.50 5.96
#